data_AF-A0A7K3XW93-F1
#
_entry.id   AF-A0A7K3XW93-F1
#
_cell.length_a   1.000
_cell.length_b   1.000
_cell.length_c   1.000
_cell.angle_alpha   90.00
_cell.angle_beta   90.00
_cell.angle_gamma   90.00
#
_symmetry.space_group_name_H-M   'P 1'
#
loop_
_entity.id
_entity.type
_entity.pdbx_description
1 polymer ?
#
loop_
_entity_poly.entity_id
_entity_poly.type
_entity_poly.pdbx_seq_one_letter_code
_entity_poly.pdbx_strand_id
1 'polypeptide(L)'
;MTWDVRASADFWATVRPFKDVYPEKEYLAIIKTIREAIAELAETGRVSEAGWNEHRLAKSPFDDGNHFEFHIHDDDVLVVYFKRERRRVIRMVGVYSHRSIPSA
;
A
#
# COMPACT_ATOMS: atom_id res chain seq x y z
N MET A 1 -3.37 -18.21 -11.96
CA MET A 1 -2.16 -17.49 -12.41
C MET A 1 -1.98 -16.31 -11.47
N THR A 2 -0.85 -16.19 -10.77
CA THR A 2 -0.61 -15.21 -9.70
C THR A 2 0.22 -14.01 -10.18
N TRP A 3 0.22 -12.93 -9.40
CA TRP A 3 1.07 -11.74 -9.56
C TRP A 3 2.36 -11.87 -8.74
N ASP A 4 3.45 -11.32 -9.26
CA ASP A 4 4.72 -11.18 -8.53
C ASP A 4 4.70 -9.87 -7.73
N VAL A 5 4.42 -9.97 -6.42
CA VAL A 5 4.36 -8.84 -5.50
C VAL A 5 5.67 -8.70 -4.74
N ARG A 6 6.31 -7.54 -4.87
CA ARG A 6 7.62 -7.25 -4.27
C ARG A 6 7.51 -6.19 -3.19
N ALA A 7 7.67 -6.60 -1.94
CA ALA A 7 7.77 -5.72 -0.78
C ALA A 7 9.23 -5.67 -0.31
N SER A 8 9.97 -4.61 -0.70
CA SER A 8 11.39 -4.45 -0.34
C SER A 8 11.59 -4.07 1.12
N ALA A 9 12.84 -4.13 1.60
CA ALA A 9 13.19 -3.60 2.91
C ALA A 9 12.85 -2.10 3.05
N ASP A 10 13.02 -1.32 1.98
CA ASP A 10 12.68 0.11 1.96
C ASP A 10 11.18 0.33 2.15
N PHE A 11 10.33 -0.48 1.50
CA PHE A 11 8.89 -0.45 1.75
C PHE A 11 8.59 -0.67 3.24
N TRP A 12 9.13 -1.73 3.85
CA TRP A 12 8.90 -2.00 5.27
C TRP A 12 9.51 -0.94 6.20
N ALA A 13 10.55 -0.23 5.76
CA ALA A 13 11.11 0.88 6.51
C ALA A 13 10.10 2.04 6.65
N THR A 14 9.24 2.27 5.65
CA THR A 14 8.18 3.29 5.71
C THR A 14 7.08 2.98 6.72
N VAL A 15 6.92 1.71 7.12
CA VAL A 15 5.93 1.32 8.15
C VAL A 15 6.42 1.65 9.56
N ARG A 16 7.73 1.63 9.80
CA ARG A 16 8.32 1.76 11.15
C ARG A 16 7.87 3.01 11.93
N PRO A 17 7.77 4.22 11.32
CA PRO A 17 7.33 5.42 12.03
C PRO A 17 5.92 5.31 12.64
N PHE A 18 5.06 4.43 12.12
CA PHE A 18 3.72 4.21 12.67
C PHE A 18 3.75 3.62 14.07
N LYS A 19 4.86 2.98 14.48
CA LYS A 19 5.04 2.47 15.84
C LYS A 19 5.00 3.58 16.90
N ASP A 20 5.46 4.78 16.54
CA ASP A 20 5.52 5.92 17.46
C ASP A 20 4.21 6.72 17.47
N VAL A 21 3.30 6.45 16.52
CA VAL A 21 2.02 7.13 16.35
C VAL A 21 0.87 6.30 16.93
N TYR A 22 0.91 4.98 16.75
CA TYR A 22 -0.19 4.07 17.12
C TYR A 22 0.19 3.20 18.32
N PRO A 23 -0.79 2.87 19.20
CA PRO A 23 -0.61 1.83 20.21
C PRO A 23 -0.11 0.52 19.59
N GLU A 24 0.69 -0.25 20.35
CA GLU A 24 1.32 -1.48 19.84
C GLU A 24 0.32 -2.44 19.16
N LYS A 25 -0.87 -2.61 19.75
CA LYS A 25 -1.92 -3.47 19.20
C LYS A 25 -2.38 -3.01 17.81
N GLU A 26 -2.52 -1.70 17.61
CA GLU A 26 -2.94 -1.11 16.34
C GLU A 26 -1.82 -1.14 15.32
N TYR A 27 -0.58 -0.87 15.74
CA TYR A 27 0.60 -1.02 14.88
C TYR A 27 0.75 -2.45 14.34
N LEU A 28 0.54 -3.46 15.19
CA LEU A 28 0.54 -4.86 14.76
C LEU A 28 -0.64 -5.18 13.83
N ALA A 29 -1.82 -4.57 14.06
CA ALA A 29 -2.96 -4.71 13.17
C ALA A 29 -2.68 -4.11 11.77
N ILE A 30 -2.06 -2.93 11.71
CA ILE A 30 -1.61 -2.30 10.45
C ILE A 30 -0.69 -3.26 9.67
N ILE A 31 0.34 -3.82 10.33
CA ILE A 31 1.25 -4.77 9.68
C ILE A 31 0.51 -6.00 9.17
N LYS A 32 -0.42 -6.54 9.97
CA LYS A 32 -1.22 -7.70 9.59
C LYS A 32 -2.07 -7.39 8.34
N THR A 33 -2.78 -6.27 8.32
CA THR A 33 -3.60 -5.85 7.18
C THR A 33 -2.76 -5.63 5.93
N ILE A 34 -1.57 -5.03 6.03
CA ILE A 34 -0.66 -4.89 4.88
C ILE A 34 -0.27 -6.26 4.31
N ARG A 35 -0.02 -7.26 5.16
CA ARG A 35 0.31 -8.63 4.72
C ARG A 35 -0.87 -9.31 4.03
N GLU A 36 -2.08 -9.14 4.54
CA GLU A 36 -3.31 -9.64 3.93
C GLU A 36 -3.53 -9.01 2.55
N ALA A 37 -3.34 -7.69 2.43
CA ALA A 37 -3.41 -6.98 1.16
C ALA A 37 -2.35 -7.46 0.15
N ILE A 38 -1.11 -7.70 0.58
CA ILE A 38 -0.06 -8.25 -0.29
C ILE A 38 -0.45 -9.65 -0.81
N ALA A 39 -1.06 -10.48 0.04
CA ALA A 39 -1.54 -11.80 -0.37
C ALA A 39 -2.66 -11.69 -1.42
N GLU A 40 -3.64 -10.80 -1.19
CA GLU A 40 -4.71 -10.56 -2.15
C GLU A 40 -4.18 -10.00 -3.49
N LEU A 41 -3.27 -9.04 -3.45
CA LEU A 41 -2.59 -8.51 -4.64
C LEU A 41 -1.85 -9.62 -5.40
N ALA A 42 -1.25 -10.58 -4.70
CA ALA A 42 -0.57 -11.71 -5.33
C ALA A 42 -1.55 -12.66 -6.02
N GLU A 43 -2.78 -12.78 -5.52
CA GLU A 43 -3.81 -13.65 -6.09
C GLU A 43 -4.54 -12.99 -7.27
N THR A 44 -4.96 -11.73 -7.11
CA THR A 44 -5.92 -11.07 -8.01
C THR A 44 -5.29 -9.89 -8.77
N GLY A 45 -4.25 -9.27 -8.22
CA GLY A 45 -3.62 -8.05 -8.75
C GLY A 45 -4.33 -6.77 -8.41
N ARG A 46 -5.34 -6.81 -7.54
CA ARG A 46 -6.09 -5.66 -7.02
C ARG A 46 -6.41 -5.96 -5.56
N VAL A 47 -6.58 -4.96 -4.72
CA VAL A 47 -7.27 -5.20 -3.45
C VAL A 47 -8.78 -5.03 -3.65
N SER A 48 -9.58 -5.88 -3.01
CA SER A 48 -11.05 -5.82 -3.11
C SER A 48 -11.56 -4.44 -2.68
N GLU A 49 -12.40 -3.84 -3.52
CA GLU A 49 -13.07 -2.56 -3.23
C GLU A 49 -14.03 -2.64 -2.04
N ALA A 50 -14.31 -3.84 -1.50
CA ALA A 50 -15.22 -4.06 -0.37
C ALA A 50 -14.68 -3.57 1.00
N GLY A 51 -13.80 -2.59 1.01
CA GLY A 51 -13.37 -1.93 2.26
C GLY A 51 -12.20 -0.95 2.17
N TRP A 52 -11.32 -1.05 1.15
CA TRP A 52 -10.05 -0.29 1.16
C TRP A 52 -9.94 0.83 0.13
N ASN A 53 -10.99 1.07 -0.68
CA ASN A 53 -11.06 2.17 -1.64
C ASN A 53 -9.75 2.30 -2.46
N GLU A 54 -9.47 1.31 -3.30
CA GLU A 54 -8.30 1.38 -4.19
C GLU A 54 -8.50 2.50 -5.21
N HIS A 55 -7.57 3.44 -5.27
CA HIS A 55 -7.62 4.53 -6.26
C HIS A 55 -6.26 4.74 -6.91
N ARG A 56 -6.29 5.12 -8.19
CA ARG A 56 -5.08 5.53 -8.89
C ARG A 56 -4.62 6.88 -8.33
N LEU A 57 -3.34 6.99 -8.03
CA LEU A 57 -2.76 8.27 -7.63
C LEU A 57 -2.74 9.23 -8.83
N ALA A 58 -3.32 10.41 -8.63
CA ALA A 58 -3.49 11.44 -9.67
C ALA A 58 -2.65 12.70 -9.40
N LYS A 59 -1.77 12.67 -8.39
CA LYS A 59 -0.88 13.78 -8.05
C LYS A 59 0.58 13.38 -8.26
N SER A 60 1.40 14.33 -8.69
CA SER A 60 2.86 14.19 -8.74
C SER A 60 3.43 13.78 -7.38
N PRO A 61 4.46 12.92 -7.30
CA PRO A 61 5.22 12.31 -8.39
C PRO A 61 4.61 10.99 -8.90
N PHE A 62 3.40 10.63 -8.47
CA PHE A 62 2.77 9.34 -8.72
C PHE A 62 1.75 9.33 -9.87
N ASP A 63 1.46 10.47 -10.49
CA ASP A 63 0.59 10.56 -11.66
C ASP A 63 1.29 10.05 -12.94
N ASP A 64 1.63 8.77 -12.94
CA ASP A 64 2.27 8.06 -14.06
C ASP A 64 1.36 6.97 -14.66
N GLY A 65 0.12 6.91 -14.19
CA GLY A 65 -0.89 5.94 -14.61
C GLY A 65 -0.72 4.53 -14.02
N ASN A 66 0.30 4.27 -13.21
CA ASN A 66 0.65 2.94 -12.72
C ASN A 66 0.78 2.87 -11.19
N HIS A 67 0.75 3.99 -10.48
CA HIS A 67 0.69 4.03 -9.02
C HIS A 67 -0.75 4.06 -8.51
N PHE A 68 -0.98 3.24 -7.49
CA PHE A 68 -2.26 3.09 -6.81
C PHE A 68 -2.03 3.20 -5.31
N GLU A 69 -3.04 3.68 -4.61
CA GLU A 69 -3.12 3.62 -3.16
C GLU A 69 -4.41 2.94 -2.71
N PHE A 70 -4.39 2.39 -1.51
CA PHE A 70 -5.58 1.99 -0.79
C PHE A 70 -5.41 2.35 0.67
N HIS A 71 -6.54 2.57 1.32
CA HIS A 71 -6.63 3.08 2.67
C HIS A 71 -6.90 1.92 3.63
N ILE A 72 -6.19 1.90 4.76
CA ILE A 72 -6.43 0.96 5.86
C ILE A 72 -6.51 1.76 7.16
N HIS A 73 -7.04 1.11 8.20
CA HIS A 73 -7.09 1.67 9.55
C HIS A 73 -7.78 3.05 9.58
N ASP A 74 -9.11 3.03 9.34
CA ASP A 74 -10.00 4.18 9.36
C ASP A 74 -9.54 5.36 8.49
N ASP A 75 -9.05 5.02 7.29
CA ASP A 75 -8.55 5.95 6.26
C ASP A 75 -7.28 6.73 6.58
N ASP A 76 -6.63 6.49 7.73
CA ASP A 76 -5.44 7.26 8.12
C ASP A 76 -4.12 6.72 7.54
N VAL A 77 -4.10 5.46 7.11
CA VAL A 77 -2.90 4.76 6.63
C VAL A 77 -3.07 4.42 5.15
N LEU A 78 -2.23 5.01 4.31
CA LEU A 78 -2.25 4.86 2.86
C LEU A 78 -1.13 3.91 2.43
N VAL A 79 -1.48 2.82 1.76
CA VAL A 79 -0.52 1.86 1.22
C VAL A 79 -0.39 2.08 -0.28
N VAL A 80 0.81 2.47 -0.73
CA VAL A 80 1.07 2.79 -2.13
C VAL A 80 1.82 1.65 -2.81
N TYR A 81 1.40 1.33 -4.03
CA TYR A 81 2.06 0.33 -4.86
C TYR A 81 2.09 0.74 -6.33
N PHE A 82 3.08 0.24 -7.07
CA PHE A 82 3.21 0.37 -8.51
C PHE A 82 2.82 -0.93 -9.20
N LYS A 83 1.94 -0.84 -10.19
CA LYS A 83 1.41 -1.99 -10.92
C LYS A 83 1.84 -1.98 -12.37
N ARG A 84 2.41 -3.10 -12.84
CA ARG A 84 2.74 -3.31 -14.26
C ARG A 84 2.02 -4.52 -14.82
N GLU A 85 0.94 -4.27 -15.56
CA GLU A 85 0.05 -5.32 -16.06
C GLU A 85 0.73 -6.30 -17.02
N ARG A 86 1.51 -5.81 -17.99
CA ARG A 86 2.14 -6.64 -19.03
C ARG A 86 2.98 -7.80 -18.48
N ARG A 87 3.57 -7.64 -17.29
CA ARG A 87 4.38 -8.69 -16.65
C ARG A 87 3.77 -9.20 -15.35
N ARG A 88 2.58 -8.75 -14.98
CA ARG A 88 1.91 -9.05 -13.70
C ARG A 88 2.83 -8.87 -12.49
N VAL A 89 3.53 -7.73 -12.46
CA VAL A 89 4.42 -7.36 -11.35
C VAL A 89 3.80 -6.21 -10.58
N ILE A 90 3.76 -6.34 -9.26
CA ILE A 90 3.41 -5.28 -8.33
C ILE A 90 4.64 -4.99 -7.46
N ARG A 91 4.97 -3.72 -7.29
CA ARG A 91 6.04 -3.28 -6.38
C ARG A 91 5.40 -2.46 -5.29
N MET A 92 5.52 -2.88 -4.05
CA MET A 92 5.10 -2.06 -2.91
C MET A 92 6.05 -0.87 -2.80
N VAL A 93 5.51 0.35 -2.73
CA VAL A 93 6.26 1.60 -2.82
C VAL A 93 6.51 2.15 -1.43
N GLY A 94 5.45 2.35 -0.64
CA GLY A 94 5.56 2.83 0.74
C GLY A 94 4.22 2.83 1.45
N VAL A 95 4.26 3.08 2.75
CA VAL A 95 3.11 3.31 3.61
C VAL A 95 3.22 4.71 4.19
N TYR A 96 2.16 5.48 4.06
CA TYR A 96 2.12 6.90 4.37
C TYR A 96 0.87 7.26 5.17
N SER A 97 0.92 8.43 5.80
CA SER A 97 -0.26 9.14 6.28
C SER A 97 -0.60 10.22 5.26
N HIS A 98 -1.79 10.82 5.37
CA HIS A 98 -2.19 11.98 4.56
C HIS A 98 -1.17 13.14 4.62
N ARG A 99 -0.37 13.21 5.68
CA ARG A 99 0.65 14.26 5.88
C ARG A 99 2.02 13.89 5.32
N SER A 100 2.32 12.60 5.16
CA SER A 100 3.65 12.11 4.80
C SER A 100 3.75 11.55 3.38
N ILE A 101 2.62 11.35 2.71
CA ILE A 101 2.63 10.92 1.31
C ILE A 101 3.32 11.99 0.45
N PRO A 102 4.30 11.62 -0.41
CA PRO A 102 4.89 12.54 -1.35
C PRO A 102 3.86 12.93 -2.42
N SER A 103 3.00 13.91 -2.15
CA SER A 103 2.07 14.48 -3.14
C SER A 103 1.46 15.81 -2.66
N ALA A 104 2.11 16.44 -1.67
CA ALA A 104 1.70 17.72 -1.09
C ALA A 104 1.75 18.86 -2.12
#